data_AF-A0AAW8NMK3-F1
#
_entry.id   AF-A0AAW8NMK3-F1
#
_cell.length_a   1.000
_cell.length_b   1.000
_cell.length_c   1.000
_cell.angle_alpha   90.00
_cell.angle_beta   90.00
_cell.angle_gamma   90.00
#
_symmetry.space_group_name_H-M   'P 1'
#
loop_
_entity.id
_entity.type
_entity.pdbx_description
1 polymer ?
#
loop_
_entity_poly.entity_id
_entity_poly.type
_entity_poly.pdbx_seq_one_letter_code
_entity_poly.pdbx_strand_id
1 'polypeptide(L)'
;MRKGTVILLVLLITSNLLWLVNLVYTRIDHAVTLTYHDASYQRNQRMLQKLVVVANNNLVGDTLTRAEGILAEQSNATKPFIKEGCLIAGGLCLKFDQNELIVAVIIEP
;
A
#
# COMPACT_ATOMS: atom_id res chain seq x y z
N MET A 1 -36.60 43.56 19.24
CA MET A 1 -35.60 42.73 19.94
C MET A 1 -34.42 43.60 20.35
N ARG A 2 -33.88 43.46 21.57
CA ARG A 2 -32.67 44.21 21.98
C ARG A 2 -31.51 43.81 21.08
N LYS A 3 -30.69 44.78 20.65
CA LYS A 3 -29.53 44.57 19.75
C LYS A 3 -28.60 43.44 20.23
N GLY A 4 -28.41 43.32 21.55
CA GLY A 4 -27.62 42.24 22.14
C GLY A 4 -28.19 40.84 21.92
N THR A 5 -29.52 40.69 21.88
CA THR A 5 -30.18 39.39 21.64
C THR A 5 -29.95 38.93 20.20
N VAL A 6 -29.91 39.86 19.24
CA VAL A 6 -29.63 39.56 17.83
C VAL A 6 -28.18 39.12 17.64
N ILE A 7 -27.24 39.83 18.28
CA ILE A 7 -25.81 39.49 18.22
C ILE A 7 -25.56 38.09 18.81
N LEU A 8 -26.16 37.78 19.97
CA LEU A 8 -26.08 36.45 20.59
C LEU A 8 -26.63 35.34 19.68
N LEU A 9 -27.73 35.60 18.98
CA LEU A 9 -28.33 34.64 18.05
C LEU A 9 -27.40 34.36 16.85
N VAL A 10 -26.80 35.40 16.29
CA VAL A 10 -25.82 35.26 15.18
C VAL A 10 -24.58 34.49 15.62
N LEU A 11 -24.05 34.82 16.80
CA LEU A 11 -22.91 34.11 17.39
C LEU A 11 -23.22 32.62 17.61
N LEU A 12 -24.40 32.32 18.14
CA LEU A 12 -24.85 30.95 18.36
C LEU A 12 -24.99 30.17 17.04
N ILE A 13 -25.57 30.78 16.01
CA ILE A 13 -25.76 30.13 14.71
C ILE A 13 -24.40 29.85 14.05
N THR A 14 -23.52 30.86 14.02
CA THR A 14 -22.20 30.74 13.40
C THR A 14 -21.31 29.73 14.13
N SER A 15 -21.32 29.69 15.46
CA SER A 15 -20.53 28.72 16.23
C SER A 15 -20.99 27.28 15.97
N ASN A 16 -22.30 27.05 15.87
CA ASN A 16 -22.85 25.73 15.56
C ASN A 16 -22.56 25.29 14.13
N LEU A 17 -22.64 26.20 13.15
CA LEU A 17 -22.27 25.93 11.76
C LEU A 17 -20.78 25.57 11.63
N LEU A 18 -19.90 26.34 12.27
CA LEU A 18 -18.46 26.06 12.27
C LEU A 18 -18.14 24.71 12.91
N TRP A 19 -18.82 24.37 14.01
CA TRP A 19 -18.66 23.07 14.66
C TRP A 19 -19.09 21.91 13.75
N LEU A 20 -20.25 22.04 13.09
CA LEU A 20 -20.76 21.01 12.18
C LEU A 20 -19.82 20.81 10.99
N VAL A 21 -19.36 21.91 10.40
CA VAL A 21 -18.39 21.89 9.29
C VAL A 21 -17.09 21.19 9.73
N ASN A 22 -16.53 21.53 10.89
CA ASN A 22 -15.33 20.89 11.43
C ASN A 22 -15.55 19.38 11.69
N LEU A 23 -16.71 19.00 12.22
CA LEU A 23 -17.06 17.60 12.44
C LEU A 23 -17.15 16.82 11.12
N VAL A 24 -17.70 17.41 10.07
CA VAL A 24 -17.75 16.77 8.75
C VAL A 24 -16.34 16.63 8.15
N TYR A 25 -15.53 17.70 8.17
CA TYR A 25 -14.15 17.65 7.67
C TYR A 25 -13.31 16.59 8.39
N THR A 26 -13.32 16.58 9.72
CA THR A 26 -12.55 15.60 10.51
C THR A 26 -12.98 14.16 10.25
N ARG A 27 -14.27 13.92 9.99
CA ARG A 27 -14.77 12.57 9.64
C ARG A 27 -14.34 12.15 8.23
N ILE A 28 -14.36 13.06 7.27
CA ILE A 28 -13.87 12.79 5.91
C ILE A 28 -12.37 12.50 5.95
N ASP A 29 -11.59 13.31 6.64
CA ASP A 29 -10.14 13.12 6.77
C ASP A 29 -9.80 11.78 7.46
N HIS A 30 -10.53 11.41 8.52
CA HIS A 30 -10.37 10.10 9.15
C HIS A 30 -10.71 8.96 8.19
N ALA A 31 -11.80 9.07 7.42
CA ALA A 31 -12.19 8.04 6.47
C ALA A 31 -11.14 7.87 5.36
N VAL A 32 -10.65 8.97 4.80
CA VAL A 32 -9.58 8.96 3.79
C VAL A 32 -8.29 8.40 4.38
N THR A 33 -7.92 8.80 5.58
CA THR A 33 -6.71 8.28 6.26
C THR A 33 -6.82 6.78 6.51
N LEU A 34 -7.99 6.29 6.93
CA LEU A 34 -8.25 4.85 7.11
C LEU A 34 -8.15 4.07 5.81
N THR A 35 -8.68 4.57 4.70
CA THR A 35 -8.57 3.87 3.41
C THR A 35 -7.14 3.82 2.90
N TYR A 36 -6.35 4.87 3.10
CA TYR A 36 -4.92 4.84 2.79
C TYR A 36 -4.15 3.86 3.67
N HIS A 37 -4.43 3.81 4.97
CA HIS A 37 -3.81 2.85 5.88
C HIS A 37 -4.17 1.41 5.53
N ASP A 38 -5.43 1.12 5.23
CA ASP A 38 -5.87 -0.22 4.83
C ASP A 38 -5.22 -0.64 3.51
N ALA A 39 -5.20 0.24 2.50
CA ALA A 39 -4.52 -0.03 1.24
C ALA A 39 -3.02 -0.29 1.43
N SER A 40 -2.37 0.48 2.30
CA SER A 40 -0.95 0.26 2.65
C SER A 40 -0.73 -1.07 3.36
N TYR A 41 -1.61 -1.42 4.30
CA TYR A 41 -1.52 -2.67 5.03
C TYR A 41 -1.71 -3.89 4.11
N GLN A 42 -2.71 -3.84 3.22
CA GLN A 42 -2.93 -4.90 2.24
C GLN A 42 -1.75 -5.06 1.27
N ARG A 43 -1.11 -3.97 0.84
CA ARG A 43 0.11 -4.04 0.02
C ARG A 43 1.25 -4.75 0.76
N ASN A 44 1.49 -4.36 2.01
CA ASN A 44 2.54 -4.96 2.84
C ASN A 44 2.27 -6.45 3.10
N GLN A 45 1.02 -6.84 3.39
CA GLN A 45 0.67 -8.24 3.56
C GLN A 45 0.92 -9.07 2.29
N ARG A 46 0.53 -8.57 1.12
CA ARG A 46 0.77 -9.26 -0.15
C ARG A 46 2.27 -9.41 -0.44
N MET A 47 3.06 -8.39 -0.13
CA MET A 47 4.51 -8.44 -0.29
C MET A 47 5.15 -9.46 0.67
N LEU A 48 4.71 -9.48 1.93
CA LEU A 48 5.16 -10.46 2.92
C LEU A 48 4.82 -11.90 2.50
N GLN A 49 3.61 -12.14 1.99
CA GLN A 49 3.21 -13.46 1.48
C GLN A 49 4.13 -13.93 0.35
N LYS A 50 4.49 -13.03 -0.58
CA LYS A 50 5.43 -13.37 -1.65
C LYS A 50 6.84 -13.62 -1.14
N LEU A 51 7.32 -12.86 -0.14
CA LEU A 51 8.61 -13.14 0.50
C LEU A 51 8.63 -14.52 1.16
N VAL A 52 7.53 -14.93 1.80
CA VAL A 52 7.39 -16.27 2.38
C VAL A 52 7.44 -17.33 1.30
N VAL A 53 6.80 -17.13 0.13
CA VAL A 53 6.92 -18.05 -1.01
C VAL A 53 8.37 -18.16 -1.48
N VAL A 54 9.06 -17.04 -1.63
CA VAL A 54 10.46 -16.98 -2.06
C VAL A 54 11.37 -17.73 -1.07
N ALA A 55 11.16 -17.53 0.24
CA ALA A 55 11.91 -18.19 1.29
C ALA A 55 11.60 -19.70 1.37
N ASN A 56 10.32 -20.10 1.33
CA ASN A 56 9.90 -21.50 1.43
C ASN A 56 10.35 -22.33 0.22
N ASN A 57 10.45 -21.71 -0.96
CA ASN A 57 10.96 -22.38 -2.15
C ASN A 57 12.48 -22.25 -2.31
N ASN A 58 13.15 -21.57 -1.37
CA ASN A 58 14.58 -21.33 -1.37
C ASN A 58 15.09 -20.79 -2.71
N LEU A 59 14.41 -19.77 -3.25
CA LEU A 59 14.69 -19.28 -4.60
C LEU A 59 16.05 -18.57 -4.72
N VAL A 60 16.68 -18.17 -3.60
CA VAL A 60 18.02 -17.60 -3.62
C VAL A 60 19.03 -18.71 -3.89
N GLY A 61 19.83 -18.54 -4.95
CA GLY A 61 20.71 -19.56 -5.49
C GLY A 61 20.04 -20.48 -6.53
N ASP A 62 18.76 -20.26 -6.82
CA ASP A 62 18.01 -21.02 -7.83
C ASP A 62 18.04 -20.32 -9.20
N THR A 63 17.63 -21.03 -10.25
CA THR A 63 17.59 -20.48 -11.60
C THR A 63 16.43 -19.50 -11.79
N LEU A 64 16.65 -18.50 -12.64
CA LEU A 64 15.67 -17.48 -13.01
C LEU A 64 14.37 -18.10 -13.54
N THR A 65 14.48 -19.11 -14.41
CA THR A 65 13.36 -19.83 -15.02
C THR A 65 12.48 -20.53 -13.98
N ARG A 66 13.10 -21.15 -12.96
CA ARG A 66 12.35 -21.80 -11.88
C ARG A 66 11.67 -20.77 -10.97
N ALA A 67 12.38 -19.70 -10.62
CA ALA A 67 11.82 -18.61 -9.84
C ALA A 67 10.62 -17.96 -10.57
N GLU A 68 10.71 -17.73 -11.88
CA GLU A 68 9.63 -17.19 -12.69
C GLU A 68 8.40 -18.10 -12.69
N GLY A 69 8.58 -19.42 -12.88
CA GLY A 69 7.49 -20.38 -12.85
C GLY A 69 6.73 -20.39 -11.52
N ILE A 70 7.46 -20.48 -10.41
CA ILE A 70 6.88 -20.50 -9.06
C ILE A 70 6.15 -19.18 -8.76
N LEU A 71 6.76 -18.04 -9.12
CA LEU A 71 6.16 -16.72 -8.88
C LEU A 71 4.97 -16.45 -9.82
N ALA A 72 4.93 -17.04 -11.01
CA ALA A 72 3.82 -16.94 -11.95
C ALA A 72 2.59 -17.71 -11.44
N GLU A 73 2.78 -18.89 -10.84
CA GLU A 73 1.69 -19.67 -10.23
C GLU A 73 1.06 -18.96 -9.02
N GLN A 74 1.87 -18.23 -8.25
CA GLN A 74 1.42 -17.47 -7.08
C GLN A 74 0.92 -16.05 -7.43
N SER A 75 1.02 -15.66 -8.71
CA SER A 75 0.62 -14.34 -9.20
C SER A 75 -0.88 -14.31 -9.53
N ASN A 76 -1.70 -13.84 -8.60
CA ASN A 76 -3.13 -13.62 -8.84
C ASN A 76 -3.47 -12.35 -9.65
N ALA A 77 -2.52 -11.43 -9.88
CA ALA A 77 -2.82 -10.11 -10.44
C ALA A 77 -1.82 -9.60 -11.50
N THR A 78 -0.52 -9.89 -11.37
CA THR A 78 0.49 -9.38 -12.30
C THR A 78 1.59 -10.40 -12.44
N LYS A 79 1.71 -10.95 -13.65
CA LYS A 79 2.74 -11.93 -13.97
C LYS A 79 4.13 -11.33 -13.67
N PRO A 80 5.07 -12.14 -13.16
CA PRO A 80 6.44 -11.69 -13.00
C PRO A 80 7.00 -11.22 -14.35
N PHE A 81 7.83 -10.19 -14.33
CA PHE A 81 8.48 -9.68 -15.53
C PHE A 81 9.89 -9.20 -15.21
N ILE A 82 10.76 -9.23 -16.21
CA ILE A 82 12.16 -8.82 -16.04
C ILE A 82 12.30 -7.34 -16.39
N LYS A 83 12.92 -6.57 -15.49
CA LYS A 83 13.29 -5.18 -15.72
C LYS A 83 14.59 -4.87 -14.99
N GLU A 84 15.52 -4.18 -15.66
CA GLU A 84 16.76 -3.66 -15.07
C GLU A 84 17.61 -4.74 -14.35
N GLY A 85 17.66 -5.96 -14.88
CA GLY A 85 18.39 -7.07 -14.26
C GLY A 85 17.70 -7.65 -13.02
N CYS A 86 16.40 -7.42 -12.90
CA CYS A 86 15.59 -7.90 -11.79
C CYS A 86 14.31 -8.57 -12.27
N LEU A 87 13.96 -9.71 -11.68
CA LEU A 87 12.65 -10.33 -11.85
C LEU A 87 11.69 -9.68 -10.86
N ILE A 88 10.81 -8.84 -11.38
CA ILE A 88 9.82 -8.10 -10.62
C ILE A 88 8.57 -8.96 -10.47
N ALA A 89 8.19 -9.25 -9.22
CA ALA A 89 6.98 -9.99 -8.88
C ALA A 89 6.12 -9.20 -7.89
N GLY A 90 5.39 -8.19 -8.38
CA GLY A 90 4.73 -7.20 -7.52
C GLY A 90 5.74 -6.19 -6.99
N GLY A 91 5.77 -5.93 -5.69
CA GLY A 91 6.77 -5.04 -5.07
C GLY A 91 8.05 -5.75 -4.62
N LEU A 92 8.39 -6.88 -5.23
CA LEU A 92 9.62 -7.63 -4.97
C LEU A 92 10.47 -7.67 -6.22
N CYS A 93 11.75 -7.37 -6.04
CA CYS A 93 12.78 -7.43 -7.04
C CYS A 93 13.74 -8.58 -6.68
N LEU A 94 13.70 -9.68 -7.43
CA LEU A 94 14.68 -10.76 -7.34
C LEU A 94 15.83 -10.48 -8.31
N LYS A 95 16.99 -10.10 -7.78
CA LYS A 95 18.20 -9.86 -8.58
C LYS A 95 18.81 -11.19 -8.99
N PHE A 96 19.22 -11.27 -10.25
CA PHE A 96 19.93 -12.42 -10.79
C PHE A 96 21.28 -12.01 -11.39
N ASP A 97 22.22 -12.95 -11.40
CA ASP A 97 23.57 -12.75 -11.93
C ASP A 97 23.65 -13.11 -13.43
N GLN A 98 24.87 -13.07 -13.99
CA GLN A 98 25.14 -13.44 -15.38
C GLN A 98 24.90 -14.92 -15.69
N ASN A 99 24.81 -15.77 -14.67
CA ASN A 99 24.49 -17.20 -14.80
C ASN A 99 22.99 -17.46 -14.62
N GLU A 100 22.17 -16.40 -14.63
CA GLU A 100 20.73 -16.45 -14.38
C GLU A 100 20.36 -17.06 -13.03
N LEU A 101 21.23 -16.93 -12.03
CA LEU A 101 20.97 -17.38 -10.66
C LEU A 101 20.49 -16.21 -9.81
N ILE A 102 19.45 -16.43 -9.00
CA ILE A 102 18.98 -15.41 -8.06
C ILE A 102 20.02 -15.22 -6.96
N VAL A 103 20.56 -14.01 -6.84
CA VAL A 103 21.59 -13.67 -5.84
C VAL A 103 21.05 -12.90 -4.64
N ALA A 104 19.94 -12.17 -4.83
CA ALA A 104 19.36 -11.36 -3.77
C ALA A 104 17.88 -11.08 -4.03
N VAL A 105 17.15 -10.79 -2.94
CA VAL A 105 15.75 -10.36 -2.98
C VAL A 105 15.68 -9.00 -2.32
N ILE A 106 15.13 -8.02 -3.03
CA ILE A 106 15.02 -6.64 -2.59
C ILE A 106 13.54 -6.26 -2.61
N ILE A 107 13.12 -5.55 -1.57
CA ILE A 107 11.79 -4.95 -1.50
C ILE A 107 11.84 -3.64 -2.29
N GLU A 108 11.01 -3.53 -3.31
CA GLU A 108 10.86 -2.30 -4.09
C GLU A 108 9.67 -1.50 -3.52
N PRO A 109 9.90 -0.26 -3.06
CA PRO A 109 8.90 0.56 -2.38
C PRO A 109 7.76 1.03 -3.30
#